data_AF-A0A419GUR2-F1
#
_entry.id   AF-A0A419GUR2-F1
#
_cell.length_a   1.000
_cell.length_b   1.000
_cell.length_c   1.000
_cell.angle_alpha   90.00
_cell.angle_beta   90.00
_cell.angle_gamma   90.00
#
_symmetry.space_group_name_H-M   'P 1'
#
loop_
_entity.id
_entity.type
_entity.pdbx_description
1 polymer ?
#
loop_
_entity_poly.entity_id
_entity_poly.type
_entity_poly.pdbx_seq_one_letter_code
_entity_poly.pdbx_strand_id
1 'polypeptide(L)'
;MGHGSRVTGKSLYLLLVPCSWHLFFNLPYFRDKFRAVFQVKDSPHRIALAFALGVFMGISPLLGLHYVGGFFFAWLFRLNKLVTLIGVSVNNPWTIVPISTFSVWLGAKMIGIKQVLPEVDWKSITLTSIVSRFTDMDNFIILVKQIMPLLSAFFVGSFVVCIISAIASYFIMQILVARYRKPRDAS
;
A
#
# COMPACT_ATOMS: atom_id res chain seq x y z
N MET A 1 -54.99 0.88 -2.04
CA MET A 1 -54.18 2.03 -2.51
C MET A 1 -52.78 1.89 -1.93
N GLY A 2 -51.81 1.62 -2.80
CA GLY A 2 -50.48 1.12 -2.42
C GLY A 2 -49.58 2.20 -1.79
N HIS A 3 -48.95 1.83 -0.67
CA HIS A 3 -47.87 2.59 -0.06
C HIS A 3 -46.60 2.40 -0.89
N GLY A 4 -46.20 3.44 -1.63
CA GLY A 4 -44.93 3.49 -2.34
C GLY A 4 -43.77 3.61 -1.35
N SER A 5 -43.18 2.47 -1.00
CA SER A 5 -41.92 2.40 -0.26
C SER A 5 -40.82 3.07 -1.09
N ARG A 6 -40.40 4.27 -0.66
CA ARG A 6 -39.20 4.95 -1.15
C ARG A 6 -37.99 4.06 -0.84
N VAL A 7 -37.57 3.25 -1.80
CA VAL A 7 -36.28 2.56 -1.77
C VAL A 7 -35.21 3.65 -1.82
N THR A 8 -34.66 3.97 -0.64
CA THR A 8 -33.51 4.85 -0.53
C THR A 8 -32.36 4.25 -1.34
N GLY A 9 -31.74 5.05 -2.20
CA GLY A 9 -30.73 4.62 -3.18
C GLY A 9 -29.51 3.88 -2.61
N LYS A 10 -29.38 3.75 -1.28
CA LYS A 10 -28.38 2.90 -0.62
C LYS A 10 -28.59 1.41 -0.84
N SER A 11 -29.84 0.96 -1.08
CA SER A 11 -30.15 -0.46 -1.25
C SER A 11 -29.63 -1.04 -2.58
N LEU A 12 -29.56 -0.21 -3.63
CA LEU A 12 -29.14 -0.67 -4.97
C LEU A 12 -27.62 -0.87 -5.06
N TYR A 13 -26.82 -0.12 -4.29
CA TYR A 13 -25.36 -0.28 -4.22
C TYR A 13 -24.92 -1.58 -3.56
N LEU A 14 -25.71 -2.11 -2.61
CA LEU A 14 -25.41 -3.35 -1.89
C LEU A 14 -25.58 -4.61 -2.75
N LEU A 15 -26.29 -4.52 -3.88
CA LEU A 15 -26.59 -5.66 -4.75
C LEU A 15 -25.61 -5.82 -5.92
N LEU A 16 -24.87 -4.77 -6.27
CA LEU A 16 -23.97 -4.76 -7.44
C LEU A 16 -22.49 -4.96 -7.09
N VAL A 17 -22.16 -4.91 -5.80
CA VAL A 17 -20.77 -5.02 -5.32
C VAL A 17 -20.60 -6.42 -4.71
N PRO A 18 -19.77 -7.30 -5.30
CA PRO A 18 -19.47 -8.60 -4.70
C PRO A 18 -19.01 -8.40 -3.26
N CYS A 19 -19.42 -9.28 -2.33
CA CYS A 19 -19.15 -9.12 -0.90
C CYS A 19 -17.64 -8.90 -0.57
N SER A 20 -16.75 -9.37 -1.44
CA SER A 20 -15.30 -9.17 -1.41
C SER A 20 -14.80 -7.76 -1.77
N TRP A 21 -15.59 -6.95 -2.48
CA TRP A 21 -15.23 -5.60 -2.90
C TRP A 21 -15.51 -4.54 -1.81
N HIS A 22 -16.34 -4.85 -0.82
CA HIS A 22 -16.52 -3.99 0.36
C HIS A 22 -15.25 -3.81 1.20
N LEU A 23 -14.29 -4.75 1.10
CA LEU A 23 -12.98 -4.67 1.74
C LEU A 23 -12.05 -3.65 1.10
N PHE A 24 -12.22 -3.36 -0.20
CA PHE A 24 -11.37 -2.45 -0.96
C PHE A 24 -11.88 -1.00 -0.99
N PHE A 25 -13.19 -0.77 -0.74
CA PHE A 25 -13.84 0.53 -1.02
C PHE A 25 -14.50 1.24 0.18
N ASN A 26 -14.33 0.79 1.42
CA ASN A 26 -14.99 1.43 2.58
C ASN A 26 -14.08 2.40 3.36
N LEU A 27 -14.15 3.70 3.03
CA LEU A 27 -13.68 4.81 3.91
C LEU A 27 -14.19 4.71 5.37
N PRO A 28 -15.44 4.30 5.65
CA PRO A 28 -15.93 4.12 7.02
C PRO A 28 -15.19 3.03 7.80
N TYR A 29 -14.88 1.91 7.15
CA TYR A 29 -14.18 0.78 7.79
C TYR A 29 -12.75 1.14 8.20
N PHE A 30 -12.03 1.89 7.34
CA PHE A 30 -10.71 2.40 7.69
C PHE A 30 -10.78 3.39 8.86
N ARG A 31 -11.78 4.27 8.88
CA ARG A 31 -12.01 5.22 9.98
C ARG A 31 -12.24 4.51 11.32
N ASP A 32 -13.06 3.45 11.34
CA ASP A 32 -13.37 2.72 12.58
C ASP A 32 -12.16 1.94 13.09
N LYS A 33 -11.39 1.31 12.19
CA LYS A 33 -10.11 0.68 12.53
C LYS A 33 -9.06 1.68 13.01
N PHE A 34 -8.96 2.84 12.36
CA PHE A 34 -8.04 3.89 12.76
C PHE A 34 -8.41 4.45 14.14
N ARG A 35 -9.71 4.56 14.45
CA ARG A 35 -10.18 4.91 15.81
C ARG A 35 -9.80 3.84 16.84
N ALA A 36 -9.83 2.56 16.46
CA ALA A 36 -9.39 1.48 17.33
C ALA A 36 -7.89 1.59 17.71
N VAL A 37 -7.03 2.14 16.85
CA VAL A 37 -5.61 2.39 17.15
C VAL A 37 -5.44 3.26 18.41
N PHE A 38 -6.25 4.30 18.55
CA PHE A 38 -6.17 5.21 19.70
C PHE A 38 -6.69 4.59 21.01
N GLN A 39 -7.52 3.54 20.91
CA GLN A 39 -8.07 2.79 22.04
C GLN A 39 -7.17 1.63 22.50
N VAL A 40 -6.13 1.28 21.72
CA VAL A 40 -5.16 0.25 22.11
C VAL A 40 -4.47 0.63 23.42
N LYS A 41 -4.41 -0.29 24.39
CA LYS A 41 -3.71 -0.09 25.68
C LYS A 41 -2.18 -0.29 25.59
N ASP A 42 -1.54 0.29 24.57
CA ASP A 42 -0.08 0.31 24.40
C ASP A 42 0.48 1.72 24.58
N SER A 43 1.77 1.86 24.88
CA SER A 43 2.41 3.19 24.96
C SER A 43 2.39 3.90 23.59
N PRO A 44 2.32 5.24 23.55
CA PRO A 44 2.33 6.00 22.29
C PRO A 44 3.52 5.62 21.38
N HIS A 45 4.68 5.37 22.00
CA HIS A 45 5.88 4.90 21.31
C HIS A 45 5.68 3.56 20.61
N ARG A 46 5.09 2.56 21.29
CA ARG A 46 4.87 1.22 20.70
C ARG A 46 3.84 1.25 19.58
N ILE A 47 2.79 2.08 19.70
CA ILE A 47 1.80 2.28 18.65
C ILE A 47 2.44 2.93 17.43
N ALA A 48 3.23 3.98 17.64
CA ALA A 48 3.98 4.64 16.57
C ALA A 48 4.94 3.69 15.85
N LEU A 49 5.68 2.87 16.60
CA LEU A 49 6.59 1.88 16.05
C LEU A 49 5.86 0.79 15.24
N ALA A 50 4.74 0.28 15.76
CA ALA A 50 3.90 -0.68 15.05
C ALA A 50 3.35 -0.10 13.74
N PHE A 51 2.88 1.14 13.76
CA PHE A 51 2.36 1.81 12.58
C PHE A 51 3.46 2.07 11.54
N ALA A 52 4.62 2.57 11.98
CA ALA A 52 5.77 2.82 11.11
C ALA A 52 6.30 1.55 10.45
N LEU A 53 6.36 0.44 11.18
CA LEU A 53 6.68 -0.87 10.62
C LEU A 53 5.66 -1.27 9.55
N GLY A 54 4.38 -1.01 9.79
CA GLY A 54 3.33 -1.25 8.82
C GLY A 54 3.53 -0.46 7.54
N VAL A 55 3.80 0.84 7.65
CA VAL A 55 4.07 1.72 6.49
C VAL A 55 5.32 1.28 5.74
N PHE A 56 6.39 0.94 6.46
CA PHE A 56 7.63 0.40 5.87
C PHE A 56 7.34 -0.83 5.02
N MET A 57 6.63 -1.81 5.59
CA MET A 57 6.27 -3.03 4.88
C MET A 57 5.32 -2.75 3.71
N GLY A 58 4.33 -1.87 3.90
CA GLY A 58 3.39 -1.48 2.85
C GLY A 58 4.06 -0.87 1.61
N ILE A 59 5.08 -0.04 1.79
CA ILE A 59 5.81 0.62 0.67
C ILE A 59 6.98 -0.24 0.15
N SER A 60 7.42 -1.23 0.92
CA SER A 60 8.56 -2.07 0.56
C SER A 60 8.41 -2.66 -0.85
N PRO A 61 9.52 -2.88 -1.58
CA PRO A 61 9.49 -3.44 -2.93
C PRO A 61 9.05 -4.92 -2.98
N LEU A 62 8.66 -5.50 -1.84
CA LEU A 62 8.16 -6.86 -1.72
C LEU A 62 6.73 -6.95 -2.30
N LEU A 63 6.64 -7.19 -3.60
CA LEU A 63 5.39 -7.37 -4.33
C LEU A 63 4.57 -8.52 -3.70
N GLY A 64 3.36 -8.21 -3.24
CA GLY A 64 2.43 -9.19 -2.63
C GLY A 64 2.76 -9.68 -1.21
N LEU A 65 4.03 -9.64 -0.78
CA LEU A 65 4.44 -10.17 0.53
C LEU A 65 4.37 -9.16 1.68
N HIS A 66 4.04 -7.89 1.42
CA HIS A 66 4.04 -6.84 2.43
C HIS A 66 3.06 -7.06 3.59
N TYR A 67 1.88 -7.67 3.37
CA TYR A 67 0.95 -8.02 4.46
C TYR A 67 1.48 -9.16 5.33
N VAL A 68 2.02 -10.21 4.71
CA VAL A 68 2.61 -11.35 5.41
C VAL A 68 3.85 -10.91 6.19
N GLY A 69 4.73 -10.14 5.55
CA GLY A 69 5.91 -9.57 6.20
C GLY A 69 5.54 -8.60 7.32
N GLY A 70 4.54 -7.74 7.12
CA GLY A 70 4.01 -6.85 8.17
C GLY A 70 3.51 -7.63 9.38
N PHE A 71 2.75 -8.70 9.17
CA PHE A 71 2.30 -9.57 10.24
C PHE A 71 3.46 -10.29 10.93
N PHE A 72 4.38 -10.85 10.14
CA PHE A 72 5.55 -11.58 10.64
C PHE A 72 6.44 -10.69 11.51
N PHE A 73 6.80 -9.49 11.03
CA PHE A 73 7.61 -8.56 11.81
C PHE A 73 6.85 -8.00 13.01
N ALA A 74 5.54 -7.76 12.90
CA ALA A 74 4.73 -7.37 14.07
C ALA A 74 4.73 -8.47 15.15
N TRP A 75 4.64 -9.73 14.75
CA TRP A 75 4.75 -10.86 15.66
C TRP A 75 6.16 -10.96 16.27
N LEU A 76 7.20 -10.87 15.45
CA LEU A 76 8.61 -10.96 15.86
C LEU A 76 8.98 -9.90 16.89
N PHE A 77 8.62 -8.64 16.64
CA PHE A 77 8.90 -7.51 17.53
C PHE A 77 7.86 -7.35 18.65
N ARG A 78 6.90 -8.29 18.76
CA ARG A 78 5.80 -8.24 19.75
C ARG A 78 5.03 -6.92 19.71
N LEU A 79 4.82 -6.38 18.51
CA LEU A 79 4.06 -5.17 18.25
C LEU A 79 2.58 -5.50 18.02
N ASN A 80 1.74 -4.46 18.07
CA ASN A 80 0.32 -4.61 17.84
C ASN A 80 0.07 -4.91 16.35
N LYS A 81 -0.40 -6.13 16.06
CA LYS A 81 -0.64 -6.60 14.70
C LYS A 81 -1.72 -5.79 14.00
N LEU A 82 -2.77 -5.37 14.72
CA LEU A 82 -3.84 -4.55 14.14
C LEU A 82 -3.31 -3.18 13.71
N VAL A 83 -2.55 -2.51 14.57
CA VAL A 83 -1.93 -1.21 14.24
C VAL A 83 -0.96 -1.34 13.07
N THR A 84 -0.17 -2.42 13.04
CA THR A 84 0.76 -2.69 11.95
C THR A 84 0.02 -2.89 10.63
N LEU A 85 -1.03 -3.72 10.61
CA LEU A 85 -1.84 -3.96 9.41
C LEU A 85 -2.52 -2.69 8.90
N ILE A 86 -2.97 -1.80 9.80
CA ILE A 86 -3.50 -0.48 9.40
C ILE A 86 -2.41 0.37 8.72
N GLY A 87 -1.17 0.31 9.22
CA GLY A 87 -0.01 0.93 8.56
C GLY A 87 0.28 0.33 7.19
N VAL A 88 0.20 -1.01 7.04
CA VAL A 88 0.37 -1.68 5.73
C VAL A 88 -0.69 -1.22 4.74
N SER A 89 -1.94 -1.06 5.19
CA SER A 89 -3.06 -0.59 4.36
C SER A 89 -2.95 0.87 3.89
N VAL A 90 -1.89 1.60 4.27
CA VAL A 90 -1.55 2.88 3.63
C VAL A 90 -1.23 2.66 2.14
N ASN A 91 -0.68 1.50 1.78
CA ASN A 91 -0.53 1.10 0.38
C ASN A 91 -1.82 0.40 -0.12
N ASN A 92 -2.72 1.19 -0.72
CA ASN A 92 -4.01 0.77 -1.25
C ASN A 92 -4.05 1.03 -2.77
N PRO A 93 -5.05 0.53 -3.52
CA PRO A 93 -5.10 0.70 -4.98
C PRO A 93 -5.01 2.16 -5.47
N TRP A 94 -5.43 3.12 -4.65
CA TRP A 94 -5.34 4.55 -4.97
C TRP A 94 -3.96 5.15 -4.66
N THR A 95 -3.26 4.65 -3.64
CA THR A 95 -1.93 5.16 -3.26
C THR A 95 -0.78 4.40 -3.90
N ILE A 96 -0.99 3.14 -4.33
CA ILE A 96 0.05 2.30 -4.91
C ILE A 96 0.60 2.90 -6.21
N VAL A 97 -0.26 3.44 -7.07
CA VAL A 97 0.13 4.05 -8.35
C VAL A 97 1.02 5.28 -8.13
N PRO A 98 0.60 6.31 -7.36
CA PRO A 98 1.45 7.48 -7.13
C PRO A 98 2.73 7.15 -6.35
N ILE A 99 2.66 6.30 -5.32
CA ILE A 99 3.84 5.90 -4.55
C ILE A 99 4.83 5.16 -5.46
N SER A 100 4.37 4.18 -6.23
CA SER A 100 5.25 3.41 -7.12
C SER A 100 5.84 4.26 -8.23
N THR A 101 5.04 5.16 -8.82
CA THR A 101 5.52 6.10 -9.84
C THR A 101 6.61 7.01 -9.29
N PHE A 102 6.41 7.55 -8.09
CA PHE A 102 7.40 8.38 -7.42
C PHE A 102 8.66 7.58 -7.07
N SER A 103 8.52 6.35 -6.55
CA SER A 103 9.65 5.46 -6.30
C SER A 103 10.46 5.19 -7.57
N VAL A 104 9.82 4.85 -8.68
CA VAL A 104 10.49 4.62 -9.96
C VAL A 104 11.23 5.88 -10.42
N TRP A 105 10.57 7.04 -10.38
CA TRP A 105 11.19 8.31 -10.77
C TRP A 105 12.41 8.64 -9.90
N LEU A 106 12.28 8.50 -8.58
CA LEU A 106 13.36 8.77 -7.63
C LEU A 106 14.53 7.82 -7.87
N GLY A 107 14.27 6.52 -7.97
CA GLY A 107 15.32 5.52 -8.19
C GLY A 107 15.98 5.66 -9.56
N ALA A 108 15.23 5.97 -10.62
CA ALA A 108 15.79 6.23 -11.94
C ALA A 108 16.73 7.44 -11.91
N LYS A 109 16.33 8.51 -11.20
CA LYS A 109 17.18 9.69 -11.00
C LYS A 109 18.44 9.37 -10.19
N MET A 110 18.34 8.50 -9.18
CA MET A 110 19.49 8.08 -8.36
C MET A 110 20.49 7.19 -9.12
N ILE A 111 20.00 6.26 -9.95
CA ILE A 111 20.85 5.33 -10.72
C ILE A 111 21.34 5.98 -12.03
N GLY A 112 20.72 7.07 -12.48
CA GLY A 112 21.06 7.75 -13.73
C GLY A 112 20.41 7.13 -14.98
N ILE A 113 19.30 6.41 -14.81
CA ILE A 113 18.55 5.78 -15.91
C ILE A 113 17.66 6.84 -16.56
N LYS A 114 17.91 7.15 -17.84
CA LYS A 114 17.11 8.13 -18.61
C LYS A 114 15.83 7.52 -19.18
N GLN A 115 15.87 6.25 -19.56
CA GLN A 115 14.74 5.53 -20.15
C GLN A 115 14.42 4.32 -19.28
N VAL A 116 13.33 4.44 -18.52
CA VAL A 116 12.92 3.41 -17.55
C VAL A 116 11.88 2.47 -18.16
N LEU A 117 11.04 3.00 -19.04
CA LEU A 117 10.03 2.22 -19.75
C LEU A 117 10.57 1.84 -21.13
N PRO A 118 10.46 0.56 -21.53
CA PRO A 118 10.77 0.16 -22.90
C PRO A 118 9.81 0.83 -23.88
N GLU A 119 10.28 1.16 -25.07
CA GLU A 119 9.41 1.62 -26.16
C GLU A 119 8.49 0.47 -26.57
N VAL A 120 7.19 0.68 -26.39
CA VAL A 120 6.16 -0.30 -26.75
C VAL A 120 5.62 0.05 -28.12
N ASP A 121 5.90 -0.79 -29.12
CA ASP A 121 5.22 -0.73 -30.40
C ASP A 121 3.84 -1.38 -30.29
N TRP A 122 2.82 -0.55 -30.13
CA TRP A 122 1.42 -0.93 -30.00
C TRP A 122 0.90 -1.72 -31.22
N LYS A 123 1.55 -1.62 -32.38
CA LYS A 123 1.12 -2.32 -33.61
C LYS A 123 1.55 -3.79 -33.64
N SER A 124 2.56 -4.16 -32.86
CA SER A 124 3.12 -5.52 -32.82
C SER A 124 2.51 -6.41 -31.73
N ILE A 125 1.65 -5.87 -30.85
CA ILE A 125 1.08 -6.62 -29.72
C ILE A 125 -0.03 -7.56 -30.23
N THR A 126 0.36 -8.78 -30.58
CA THR A 126 -0.56 -9.89 -30.88
C THR A 126 -0.50 -10.94 -29.76
N LEU A 127 -1.59 -11.67 -29.49
CA LEU A 127 -1.59 -12.75 -28.49
C LEU A 127 -0.42 -13.75 -28.70
N THR A 128 -0.10 -14.09 -29.94
CA THR A 128 1.05 -14.95 -30.31
C THR A 128 2.40 -14.35 -29.87
N SER A 129 2.56 -13.02 -29.99
CA SER A 129 3.78 -12.31 -29.56
C SER A 129 3.91 -12.22 -28.03
N ILE A 130 2.80 -12.26 -27.30
CA ILE A 130 2.80 -12.29 -25.83
C ILE A 130 3.14 -13.70 -25.36
N VAL A 131 2.50 -14.73 -25.94
CA VAL A 131 2.73 -16.13 -25.54
C VAL A 131 4.18 -16.56 -25.82
N SER A 132 4.73 -16.23 -27.00
CA SER A 132 6.13 -16.53 -27.35
C SER A 132 7.16 -15.91 -26.40
N ARG A 133 6.86 -14.75 -25.80
CA ARG A 133 7.72 -14.12 -24.78
C ARG A 133 7.83 -14.92 -23.48
N PHE A 134 6.87 -15.81 -23.20
CA PHE A 134 6.89 -16.66 -22.00
C PHE A 134 7.28 -18.11 -22.29
N THR A 135 7.16 -18.59 -23.54
CA THR A 135 7.50 -19.97 -23.91
C THR A 135 8.95 -20.14 -24.35
N ASP A 136 9.51 -19.14 -25.04
CA ASP A 136 10.88 -19.22 -25.55
C ASP A 136 11.88 -18.61 -24.56
N MET A 137 12.91 -19.36 -24.18
CA MET A 137 13.90 -18.88 -23.20
C MET A 137 14.66 -17.63 -23.67
N ASP A 138 14.96 -17.51 -24.96
CA ASP A 138 15.65 -16.33 -25.50
C ASP A 138 14.78 -15.07 -25.43
N ASN A 139 13.49 -15.19 -25.77
CA ASN A 139 12.53 -14.09 -25.67
C ASN A 139 12.28 -13.70 -24.21
N PHE A 140 12.28 -14.67 -23.30
CA PHE A 140 12.17 -14.43 -21.87
C PHE A 140 13.38 -13.64 -21.33
N ILE A 141 14.60 -14.00 -21.73
CA ILE A 141 15.81 -13.26 -21.35
C ILE A 141 15.77 -11.81 -21.85
N ILE A 142 15.27 -11.58 -23.06
CA ILE A 142 15.08 -10.23 -23.62
C ILE A 142 14.06 -9.45 -22.78
N LEU A 143 12.92 -10.07 -22.45
CA LEU A 143 11.90 -9.46 -21.59
C LEU A 143 12.46 -9.06 -20.22
N VAL A 144 13.22 -9.96 -19.59
CA VAL A 144 13.88 -9.67 -18.31
C VAL A 144 14.81 -8.46 -18.48
N LYS A 145 15.69 -8.46 -19.48
CA LYS A 145 16.60 -7.32 -19.74
C LYS A 145 15.85 -6.00 -19.95
N GLN A 146 14.68 -6.01 -20.59
CA GLN A 146 13.85 -4.82 -20.79
C GLN A 146 13.22 -4.30 -19.49
N ILE A 147 12.83 -5.20 -18.58
CA ILE A 147 12.19 -4.85 -17.31
C ILE A 147 13.23 -4.54 -16.21
N MET A 148 14.46 -5.05 -16.33
CA MET A 148 15.52 -4.85 -15.33
C MET A 148 15.79 -3.38 -14.96
N PRO A 149 15.85 -2.42 -15.89
CA PRO A 149 16.00 -0.99 -15.55
C PRO A 149 14.84 -0.45 -14.72
N LEU A 150 13.60 -0.82 -15.08
CA LEU A 150 12.40 -0.46 -14.32
C LEU A 150 12.43 -1.07 -12.92
N LEU A 151 12.77 -2.35 -12.82
CA LEU A 151 12.81 -3.06 -11.56
C LEU A 151 13.88 -2.50 -10.63
N SER A 152 15.09 -2.28 -11.13
CA SER A 152 16.20 -1.71 -10.34
C SER A 152 15.88 -0.29 -9.86
N ALA A 153 15.35 0.58 -10.73
CA ALA A 153 14.87 1.90 -10.35
C ALA A 153 13.77 1.81 -9.26
N PHE A 154 12.78 0.93 -9.45
CA PHE A 154 11.73 0.72 -8.47
C PHE A 154 12.26 0.26 -7.11
N PHE A 155 13.21 -0.69 -7.09
CA PHE A 155 13.79 -1.21 -5.85
C PHE A 155 14.57 -0.14 -5.08
N VAL A 156 15.47 0.58 -5.76
CA VAL A 156 16.28 1.63 -5.12
C VAL A 156 15.40 2.75 -4.60
N GLY A 157 14.47 3.24 -5.44
CA GLY A 157 13.58 4.31 -5.03
C GLY A 157 12.64 3.90 -3.91
N SER A 158 12.03 2.71 -3.98
CA SER A 158 11.12 2.22 -2.94
C SER A 158 11.83 2.02 -1.60
N PHE A 159 13.10 1.62 -1.60
CA PHE A 159 13.88 1.49 -0.37
C PHE A 159 14.11 2.85 0.32
N VAL A 160 14.39 3.90 -0.46
CA VAL A 160 14.52 5.25 0.07
C VAL A 160 13.18 5.79 0.57
N VAL A 161 12.13 5.64 -0.23
CA VAL A 161 10.78 6.10 0.13
C VAL A 161 10.26 5.38 1.37
N CYS A 162 10.45 4.06 1.49
CA CYS A 162 9.94 3.32 2.64
C CYS A 162 10.63 3.74 3.95
N ILE A 163 11.95 4.03 3.93
CA ILE A 163 12.66 4.53 5.11
C ILE A 163 12.13 5.91 5.53
N ILE A 164 12.04 6.84 4.57
CA ILE A 164 11.57 8.20 4.85
C ILE A 164 10.12 8.18 5.37
N SER A 165 9.24 7.45 4.69
CA SER A 165 7.83 7.33 5.09
C SER A 165 7.67 6.61 6.44
N ALA A 166 8.49 5.61 6.75
CA ALA A 166 8.47 4.95 8.06
C ALA A 166 8.88 5.90 9.19
N ILE A 167 9.95 6.68 9.00
CA ILE A 167 10.41 7.66 9.99
C ILE A 167 9.33 8.76 10.17
N ALA A 168 8.81 9.31 9.07
CA ALA A 168 7.77 10.33 9.14
C ALA A 168 6.50 9.81 9.84
N SER A 169 6.04 8.61 9.50
CA SER A 169 4.84 8.01 10.10
C SER A 169 5.02 7.68 11.58
N TYR A 170 6.23 7.31 12.01
CA TYR A 170 6.56 7.14 13.43
C TYR A 170 6.32 8.44 14.21
N PHE A 171 6.92 9.56 13.80
CA PHE A 171 6.77 10.84 14.50
C PHE A 171 5.34 11.35 14.47
N ILE A 172 4.67 11.27 13.32
CA ILE A 172 3.27 11.67 13.17
C ILE A 172 2.39 10.86 14.14
N MET A 173 2.53 9.54 14.16
CA MET A 173 1.69 8.70 15.02
C MET A 173 2.00 8.91 16.50
N GLN A 174 3.26 9.11 16.87
CA GLN A 174 3.65 9.41 18.24
C GLN A 174 2.99 10.71 18.73
N ILE A 175 3.03 11.77 17.91
CA ILE A 175 2.41 13.06 18.23
C ILE A 175 0.89 12.93 18.33
N LEU A 176 0.26 12.25 17.37
CA LEU A 176 -1.21 12.08 17.34
C LEU A 176 -1.72 11.32 18.57
N VAL A 177 -1.09 10.19 18.91
CA VAL A 177 -1.50 9.38 20.06
C VAL A 177 -1.22 10.12 21.38
N ALA A 178 -0.08 10.79 21.50
CA ALA A 178 0.25 11.56 22.70
C ALA A 178 -0.73 12.73 22.91
N ARG A 179 -1.15 13.42 21.85
CA ARG A 179 -2.15 14.49 21.93
C ARG A 179 -3.54 13.97 22.25
N TYR A 180 -3.96 12.87 21.64
CA TYR A 180 -5.29 12.30 21.86
C TYR A 180 -5.48 11.78 23.29
N ARG A 181 -4.40 11.33 23.94
CA ARG A 181 -4.44 10.80 25.31
C ARG A 181 -4.16 11.81 26.41
N LYS A 182 -3.86 13.08 26.08
CA LYS A 182 -3.83 14.12 27.12
C LYS A 182 -5.22 14.19 27.76
N PRO A 183 -5.34 14.16 29.10
CA PRO A 183 -6.62 14.32 29.77
C PRO A 183 -7.29 15.60 29.26
N ARG A 184 -8.55 15.49 28.87
CA ARG A 184 -9.36 16.60 28.36
C ARG A 184 -9.90 17.43 29.54
N ASP A 185 -9.03 17.75 30.50
CA ASP A 185 -9.38 18.34 31.79
C ASP A 185 -8.53 19.60 32.09
N ALA A 186 -8.30 20.44 31.08
CA ALA A 186 -7.68 21.76 31.22
C ALA A 186 -8.18 22.72 30.13
N SER A 187 -9.47 23.05 30.18
CA SER A 187 -10.06 24.18 29.47
C SER A 187 -11.29 24.66 30.23
#